data_AF-A0A7K5J1Z3-F1
#
_entry.id   AF-A0A7K5J1Z3-F1
#
_cell.length_a   1.000
_cell.length_b   1.000
_cell.length_c   1.000
_cell.angle_alpha   90.00
_cell.angle_beta   90.00
_cell.angle_gamma   90.00
#
_symmetry.space_group_name_H-M   'P 1'
#
loop_
_entity.id
_entity.type
_entity.pdbx_description
1 polymer ?
#
loop_
_entity_poly.entity_id
_entity_poly.type
_entity_poly.pdbx_seq_one_letter_code
_entity_poly.pdbx_strand_id
1 'polypeptide(L)'
;MAGFGVANERLRALEELEREIGASLQSAGSVILELSKEKPQERHLDRQAAQFGAAVAKVEAELSAQIRYLTQVRPGGPRWG
;
A
#
# COMPACT_ATOMS: atom_id res chain seq x y z
N MET A 1 -8.25 -31.16 5.95
CA MET A 1 -7.02 -30.65 5.30
C MET A 1 -7.21 -29.27 4.64
N ALA A 2 -8.14 -28.42 5.10
CA ALA A 2 -8.44 -27.12 4.43
C ALA A 2 -7.72 -25.89 5.05
N GLY A 3 -7.13 -26.01 6.25
CA GLY A 3 -6.53 -24.86 6.95
C GLY A 3 -5.15 -24.42 6.44
N PHE A 4 -4.39 -25.34 5.82
CA PHE A 4 -3.02 -25.05 5.36
C PHE A 4 -2.99 -24.18 4.09
N GLY A 5 -3.98 -24.29 3.21
CA GLY A 5 -4.05 -23.49 1.98
C GLY A 5 -4.24 -22.00 2.26
N VAL A 6 -5.18 -21.66 3.16
CA VAL A 6 -5.49 -20.27 3.54
C VAL A 6 -4.32 -19.63 4.31
N ALA A 7 -3.63 -20.39 5.16
CA ALA A 7 -2.44 -19.91 5.85
C ALA A 7 -1.29 -19.59 4.86
N ASN A 8 -1.13 -20.42 3.83
CA ASN A 8 -0.11 -20.24 2.81
C ASN A 8 -0.40 -19.04 1.88
N GLU A 9 -1.68 -18.82 1.53
CA GLU A 9 -2.10 -17.62 0.79
C GLU A 9 -1.88 -16.33 1.60
N ARG A 10 -2.20 -16.35 2.90
CA ARG A 10 -1.93 -15.22 3.79
C ARG A 10 -0.44 -14.94 3.92
N LEU A 11 0.40 -15.98 4.01
CA LEU A 11 1.86 -15.83 4.01
C LEU A 11 2.37 -15.20 2.72
N ARG A 12 1.89 -15.65 1.55
CA ARG A 12 2.24 -15.05 0.26
C ARG A 12 1.86 -13.57 0.18
N ALA A 13 0.66 -13.22 0.64
CA ALA A 13 0.22 -11.83 0.68
C ALA A 13 1.11 -10.97 1.59
N LEU A 14 1.56 -11.51 2.73
CA LEU A 14 2.50 -10.82 3.61
C LEU A 14 3.89 -10.65 2.98
N GLU A 15 4.41 -11.66 2.28
CA GLU A 15 5.69 -11.53 1.56
C GLU A 15 5.59 -10.51 0.41
N GLU A 16 4.45 -10.46 -0.27
CA GLU A 16 4.19 -9.49 -1.34
C GLU A 16 4.11 -8.07 -0.78
N LEU A 17 3.49 -7.90 0.39
CA LEU A 17 3.48 -6.66 1.14
C LEU A 17 4.91 -6.25 1.56
N GLU A 18 5.72 -7.16 2.11
CA GLU A 18 7.11 -6.88 2.46
C GLU A 18 7.95 -6.45 1.25
N ARG A 19 7.71 -7.06 0.08
CA ARG A 19 8.33 -6.65 -1.19
C ARG A 19 7.90 -5.24 -1.60
N GLU A 20 6.61 -4.92 -1.52
CA GLU A 20 6.10 -3.56 -1.82
C GLU A 20 6.69 -2.50 -0.86
N ILE A 21 6.84 -2.84 0.43
CA ILE A 21 7.48 -1.96 1.42
C ILE A 21 8.96 -1.73 1.07
N GLY A 22 9.70 -2.80 0.76
CA GLY A 22 11.10 -2.71 0.35
C GLY A 22 11.30 -1.84 -0.88
N ALA A 23 10.46 -2.00 -1.90
CA ALA A 23 10.46 -1.18 -3.10
C ALA A 23 10.16 0.31 -2.80
N SER A 24 9.23 0.57 -1.88
CA SER A 24 8.88 1.92 -1.46
C SER A 24 10.05 2.62 -0.74
N LEU A 25 10.74 1.91 0.16
CA LEU A 25 11.93 2.41 0.85
C LEU A 25 13.09 2.70 -0.12
N GLN A 26 13.33 1.80 -1.08
CA GLN A 26 14.36 2.00 -2.10
C GLN A 26 14.05 3.22 -2.99
N SER A 27 12.78 3.39 -3.35
CA SER A 27 12.32 4.57 -4.10
C SER A 27 12.58 5.85 -3.30
N ALA A 28 12.23 5.88 -2.01
CA ALA A 28 12.49 7.02 -1.14
C ALA A 28 14.00 7.35 -1.02
N GLY A 29 14.86 6.34 -0.87
CA GLY A 29 16.31 6.53 -0.87
C GLY A 29 16.84 7.11 -2.19
N SER A 30 16.28 6.68 -3.32
CA SER A 30 16.64 7.20 -4.64
C SER A 30 16.22 8.67 -4.82
N VAL A 31 15.05 9.07 -4.30
CA VAL A 31 14.60 10.47 -4.27
C VAL A 31 15.55 11.34 -3.45
N ILE A 32 15.90 10.91 -2.24
CA ILE A 32 16.81 11.65 -1.35
C ILE A 32 18.17 11.84 -2.03
N LEU A 33 18.71 10.79 -2.67
CA LEU A 33 19.97 10.87 -3.39
C LEU A 33 19.88 11.81 -4.60
N GLU A 34 18.78 11.78 -5.35
CA GLU A 34 18.57 12.68 -6.49
C GLU A 34 18.49 14.14 -6.06
N LEU A 35 17.79 14.42 -4.94
CA LEU A 35 17.70 15.77 -4.35
C LEU A 35 19.04 16.27 -3.80
N SER A 36 19.98 15.38 -3.47
CA SER A 36 21.33 15.75 -3.00
C SER A 36 22.27 16.22 -4.10
N LYS A 37 21.89 16.07 -5.38
CA LYS A 37 22.69 16.48 -6.53
C LYS A 37 22.61 17.99 -6.74
N GLU A 38 23.70 18.59 -7.23
CA GLU A 38 23.74 20.02 -7.60
C GLU A 38 22.71 20.40 -8.67
N LYS A 39 22.34 19.45 -9.53
CA LYS A 39 21.32 19.63 -10.58
C LYS A 39 20.40 18.40 -10.62
N PRO A 40 19.35 18.37 -9.77
CA PRO A 40 18.42 17.25 -9.71
C PRO A 40 17.68 17.05 -11.04
N GLN A 41 17.42 15.81 -11.43
CA GLN A 41 16.55 15.52 -12.56
C GLN A 41 15.07 15.61 -12.16
N GLU A 42 14.46 16.77 -12.40
CA GLU A 42 13.05 17.05 -12.12
C GLU A 42 12.10 15.99 -12.68
N ARG A 43 12.35 15.49 -13.91
CA ARG A 43 11.53 14.41 -14.50
C ARG A 43 11.55 13.10 -13.71
N HIS A 44 12.66 12.77 -13.05
CA HIS A 44 12.76 11.59 -12.19
C HIS A 44 11.99 11.80 -10.89
N LEU A 45 12.15 12.98 -10.29
CA LEU A 45 11.43 13.38 -9.07
C LEU A 45 9.91 13.38 -9.29
N ASP A 46 9.43 13.94 -10.41
CA ASP A 46 8.00 13.97 -10.76
C ASP A 46 7.41 12.56 -10.90
N ARG A 47 8.13 11.65 -11.58
CA ARG A 47 7.70 10.26 -11.71
C ARG A 47 7.63 9.55 -10.36
N GLN A 48 8.63 9.75 -9.50
CA GLN A 48 8.63 9.13 -8.17
C GLN A 48 7.55 9.72 -7.27
N ALA A 49 7.31 11.03 -7.32
CA ALA A 49 6.21 11.68 -6.62
C ALA A 49 4.85 11.14 -7.07
N ALA A 50 4.65 10.96 -8.38
CA ALA A 50 3.43 10.36 -8.92
C ALA A 50 3.25 8.90 -8.46
N GLN A 51 4.32 8.11 -8.45
CA GLN A 51 4.28 6.71 -8.02
C GLN A 51 4.02 6.59 -6.51
N PHE A 52 4.61 7.47 -5.70
CA PHE A 52 4.33 7.56 -4.26
C PHE A 52 2.88 7.97 -4.01
N GLY A 53 2.36 8.98 -4.70
CA GLY A 53 0.96 9.40 -4.59
C GLY A 53 -0.02 8.28 -4.94
N ALA A 54 0.27 7.49 -5.98
CA ALA A 54 -0.54 6.32 -6.34
C ALA A 54 -0.52 5.23 -5.26
N ALA A 55 0.65 4.97 -4.65
CA ALA A 55 0.77 4.01 -3.56
C ALA A 55 -0.04 4.45 -2.32
N VAL A 56 0.05 5.72 -1.93
CA VAL A 56 -0.73 6.29 -0.82
C VAL A 56 -2.23 6.17 -1.09
N ALA A 57 -2.68 6.54 -2.30
CA ALA A 57 -4.09 6.44 -2.67
C ALA A 57 -4.62 4.99 -2.63
N LYS A 58 -3.81 4.00 -3.04
CA LYS A 58 -4.15 2.57 -2.94
C LYS A 58 -4.34 2.17 -1.47
N VAL A 59 -3.39 2.53 -0.61
CA VAL A 59 -3.43 2.23 0.83
C VAL A 59 -4.66 2.87 1.49
N GLU A 60 -4.97 4.13 1.20
CA GLU A 60 -6.15 4.81 1.73
C GLU A 60 -7.46 4.16 1.26
N ALA A 61 -7.54 3.76 -0.01
CA ALA A 61 -8.71 3.10 -0.56
C ALA A 61 -8.97 1.73 0.10
N GLU A 62 -7.92 0.93 0.28
CA GLU A 62 -8.01 -0.38 0.95
C GLU A 62 -8.40 -0.23 2.42
N LEU A 63 -7.77 0.70 3.16
CA LEU A 63 -8.14 1.00 4.56
C LEU A 63 -9.59 1.45 4.66
N SER A 64 -10.04 2.34 3.78
CA SER A 64 -11.42 2.81 3.73
C SER A 64 -12.41 1.67 3.45
N ALA A 65 -12.04 0.73 2.57
CA ALA A 65 -12.85 -0.46 2.32
C ALA A 65 -12.96 -1.36 3.56
N GLN A 66 -11.86 -1.57 4.29
CA GLN A 66 -11.88 -2.33 5.54
C GLN A 66 -12.72 -1.65 6.63
N ILE A 67 -12.62 -0.31 6.78
CA ILE A 67 -13.45 0.46 7.72
C ILE A 67 -14.94 0.32 7.38
N ARG A 68 -15.30 0.47 6.09
CA ARG A 68 -16.70 0.29 5.64
C ARG A 68 -17.21 -1.11 5.94
N TYR A 69 -16.40 -2.13 5.65
CA TYR A 69 -16.71 -3.51 5.98
C TYR A 69 -16.95 -3.66 7.49
N LEU A 70 -16.01 -3.24 8.35
CA LEU A 70 -16.16 -3.31 9.82
C LEU A 70 -17.39 -2.55 10.35
N THR A 71 -17.77 -1.46 9.69
CA THR A 71 -18.98 -0.69 10.03
C THR A 71 -20.25 -1.46 9.65
N GLN A 72 -20.22 -2.22 8.56
CA GLN A 72 -21.34 -3.05 8.09
C GLN A 72 -21.45 -4.39 8.82
N VAL A 73 -20.33 -4.98 9.27
CA VAL A 73 -20.32 -6.30 9.94
C VAL A 73 -20.34 -6.22 11.47
N ARG A 74 -20.39 -5.02 12.06
CA ARG A 74 -20.69 -4.88 13.50
C ARG A 74 -22.07 -5.50 13.76
N PRO A 75 -22.18 -6.52 14.64
CA PRO A 75 -23.48 -7.03 15.06
C PRO A 75 -24.18 -5.95 15.88
N GLY A 76 -25.12 -5.22 15.26
CA GLY A 76 -26.02 -4.28 15.93
C GLY A 76 -26.10 -2.88 15.30
N GLY A 77 -26.88 -2.73 14.22
CA GLY A 77 -27.27 -1.43 13.63
C GLY A 77 -27.99 -1.63 12.30
N PRO A 78 -29.07 -0.88 11.97
CA PRO A 78 -30.21 -1.39 11.22
C PRO A 78 -29.88 -1.65 9.75
N ARG A 79 -30.27 -2.84 9.28
CA ARG A 79 -30.40 -3.16 7.86
C ARG A 79 -31.39 -2.16 7.25
N TRP A 80 -30.92 -1.30 6.36
CA TRP A 80 -31.80 -0.55 5.47
C TRP A 80 -31.99 -1.40 4.20
N GLY A 81 -33.22 -1.86 4.03
CA GLY A 81 -33.74 -2.27 2.73
C GLY A 81 -34.05 -1.07 1.84
#